data_AF-A0AAU1JQS5-F1
#
_entry.id   AF-A0AAU1JQS5-F1
#
_cell.length_a   1.000
_cell.length_b   1.000
_cell.length_c   1.000
_cell.angle_alpha   90.00
_cell.angle_beta   90.00
_cell.angle_gamma   90.00
#
_symmetry.space_group_name_H-M   'P 1'
#
loop_
_entity.id
_entity.type
_entity.pdbx_description
1 polymer ?
#
loop_
_entity_poly.entity_id
_entity_poly.type
_entity_poly.pdbx_seq_one_letter_code
_entity_poly.pdbx_strand_id
1 'polypeptide(L)'
;MTVQDEAAADGEALEVWIDQDLCTGDGICVQYAPEVFELDIDGLAYVKSPDDELLQDKGATTRVPLPLLVDVVDSAKECPGDCIHVRRVADRVEVYGPDAA
;
A
#
# COMPACT_ATOMS: atom_id res chain seq x y z
N MET A 1 -5.43 -24.76 -16.67
CA MET A 1 -5.43 -23.31 -16.86
C MET A 1 -5.05 -22.70 -15.52
N THR A 2 -3.76 -22.68 -15.21
CA THR A 2 -3.23 -22.11 -13.96
C THR A 2 -2.14 -21.15 -14.41
N VAL A 3 -2.55 -19.92 -14.72
CA VAL A 3 -1.63 -18.81 -14.91
C VAL A 3 -1.16 -18.44 -13.51
N GLN A 4 0.04 -18.91 -13.20
CA GLN A 4 0.75 -18.53 -12.00
C GLN A 4 1.06 -17.03 -12.11
N ASP A 5 0.85 -16.36 -10.99
CA ASP A 5 1.19 -15.00 -10.66
C ASP A 5 2.73 -14.83 -10.73
N GLU A 6 3.26 -14.77 -11.94
CA GLU A 6 4.70 -14.64 -12.21
C GLU A 6 5.01 -13.17 -12.58
N ALA A 7 4.76 -12.25 -11.65
CA ALA A 7 5.17 -10.84 -11.79
C ALA A 7 5.78 -10.29 -10.50
N ALA A 8 6.60 -11.09 -9.82
CA ALA A 8 7.55 -10.61 -8.83
C ALA A 8 8.97 -10.77 -9.38
N ALA A 9 9.30 -10.00 -10.42
CA ALA A 9 10.64 -9.96 -10.98
C ALA A 9 11.54 -9.10 -10.09
N ASP A 10 12.46 -9.76 -9.38
CA ASP A 10 13.77 -9.28 -8.90
C ASP A 10 13.96 -7.76 -8.74
N GLY A 11 13.37 -7.24 -7.67
CA GLY A 11 13.66 -5.95 -7.07
C GLY A 11 12.86 -5.90 -5.78
N GLU A 12 13.49 -6.23 -4.65
CA GLU A 12 12.94 -6.40 -3.29
C GLU A 12 11.40 -6.38 -3.21
N ALA A 13 10.75 -7.55 -3.08
CA ALA A 13 9.29 -7.60 -2.97
C ALA A 13 8.83 -6.74 -1.78
N LEU A 14 8.16 -5.62 -2.09
CA LEU A 14 7.59 -4.69 -1.12
C LEU A 14 6.09 -4.92 -0.99
N GLU A 15 5.60 -4.81 0.23
CA GLU A 15 4.17 -4.79 0.55
C GLU A 15 3.82 -3.48 1.24
N VAL A 16 2.60 -3.02 1.00
CA VAL A 16 2.07 -1.78 1.55
C VAL A 16 0.79 -2.05 2.33
N TRP A 17 0.57 -1.29 3.41
CA TRP A 17 -0.66 -1.28 4.18
C TRP A 17 -0.97 0.12 4.70
N ILE A 18 -2.21 0.29 5.16
CA ILE A 18 -2.67 1.52 5.80
C ILE A 18 -2.97 1.25 7.26
N ASP A 19 -2.43 2.08 8.15
CA ASP A 19 -2.81 2.12 9.54
C ASP A 19 -4.10 2.95 9.71
N GLN A 20 -5.19 2.24 10.02
CA GLN A 20 -6.51 2.86 10.19
C GLN A 20 -6.66 3.69 11.45
N ASP A 21 -5.75 3.55 12.42
CA ASP A 21 -5.76 4.37 13.61
C ASP A 21 -5.06 5.72 13.37
N LEU A 22 -4.25 5.84 12.31
CA LEU A 22 -3.57 7.07 11.88
C LEU A 22 -4.22 7.74 10.67
N CYS A 23 -4.99 6.99 9.87
CA CYS A 23 -5.60 7.51 8.65
C CYS A 23 -6.62 8.63 8.95
N THR A 24 -6.42 9.79 8.32
CA THR A 24 -7.29 10.96 8.47
C THR A 24 -8.29 11.13 7.31
N GLY A 25 -8.27 10.23 6.32
CA GLY A 25 -9.14 10.31 5.16
C GLY A 25 -8.80 11.40 4.14
N ASP A 26 -7.53 11.82 4.06
CA ASP A 26 -7.08 12.90 3.15
C ASP A 26 -7.19 12.51 1.66
N GLY A 27 -7.05 11.22 1.36
CA GLY A 27 -7.23 10.67 0.01
C GLY A 27 -6.06 10.87 -0.95
N ILE A 28 -4.92 11.43 -0.50
CA ILE A 28 -3.71 11.57 -1.32
C ILE A 28 -3.17 10.24 -1.87
N CYS A 29 -3.32 9.16 -1.10
CA CYS A 29 -2.96 7.81 -1.54
C CYS A 29 -3.71 7.38 -2.80
N VAL A 30 -5.02 7.66 -2.86
CA VAL A 30 -5.86 7.34 -4.02
C VAL A 30 -5.55 8.26 -5.19
N GLN A 31 -5.11 9.49 -4.94
CA GLN A 31 -4.73 10.43 -5.99
C GLN A 31 -3.45 10.00 -6.72
N TYR A 32 -2.47 9.47 -5.99
CA TYR A 32 -1.21 9.02 -6.55
C TYR A 32 -1.27 7.59 -7.09
N ALA A 33 -1.84 6.65 -6.34
CA ALA A 33 -1.88 5.24 -6.71
C ALA A 33 -3.30 4.65 -6.55
N PRO A 34 -4.27 5.05 -7.40
CA PRO A 34 -5.65 4.56 -7.36
C PRO A 34 -5.77 3.06 -7.69
N GLU A 35 -4.74 2.45 -8.29
CA GLU A 35 -4.69 1.00 -8.54
C GLU A 35 -4.36 0.21 -7.28
N VAL A 36 -3.74 0.84 -6.28
CA VAL A 36 -3.30 0.19 -5.04
C VAL A 36 -4.18 0.61 -3.86
N PHE A 37 -4.68 1.83 -3.86
CA PHE A 37 -5.46 2.39 -2.76
C PHE A 37 -6.85 2.80 -3.19
N GLU A 38 -7.79 2.70 -2.26
CA GLU A 38 -9.15 3.17 -2.41
C GLU A 38 -9.67 3.74 -1.10
N LEU A 39 -10.46 4.81 -1.19
CA LEU A 39 -11.08 5.46 -0.04
C LEU A 39 -12.51 4.94 0.09
N ASP A 40 -12.82 4.31 1.21
CA ASP A 40 -14.14 3.74 1.46
C ASP A 40 -15.11 4.78 2.04
N ILE A 41 -16.38 4.41 2.15
CA ILE A 41 -17.49 5.26 2.64
C ILE A 41 -17.36 5.64 4.11
N ASP A 42 -16.51 4.96 4.87
CA ASP A 42 -16.19 5.27 6.26
C ASP A 42 -15.20 6.44 6.39
N GLY A 43 -14.63 6.91 5.27
CA GLY A 43 -13.63 7.97 5.22
C GLY A 43 -12.21 7.49 5.52
N LEU A 44 -11.96 6.18 5.51
CA LEU A 44 -10.63 5.59 5.67
C LEU A 44 -10.17 4.99 4.35
N ALA A 45 -8.86 5.02 4.13
CA ALA A 45 -8.25 4.47 2.93
C ALA A 45 -7.81 3.03 3.18
N TYR A 46 -7.99 2.16 2.19
CA TYR A 46 -7.63 0.75 2.25
C TYR A 46 -6.78 0.38 1.03
N VAL A 47 -6.08 -0.76 1.12
CA VAL A 47 -5.32 -1.31 0.00
C VAL A 47 -6.19 -2.26 -0.81
N LYS A 48 -5.91 -2.38 -2.10
CA LYS A 48 -6.56 -3.31 -3.01
C LYS A 48 -5.69 -4.52 -3.29
N SER A 49 -6.31 -5.68 -3.44
CA SER A 49 -5.65 -6.89 -3.88
C SER A 49 -5.27 -6.78 -5.37
N PRO A 50 -4.40 -7.68 -5.89
CA PRO A 50 -4.13 -7.77 -7.33
C PRO A 50 -5.38 -8.02 -8.19
N ASP A 51 -6.45 -8.54 -7.58
CA ASP A 51 -7.75 -8.78 -8.21
C ASP A 51 -8.70 -7.57 -8.10
N ASP A 52 -8.19 -6.40 -7.71
CA ASP A 52 -8.94 -5.14 -7.50
C ASP A 52 -10.00 -5.23 -6.38
N GLU A 53 -9.81 -6.17 -5.44
CA GLU A 53 -10.70 -6.31 -4.27
C GLU A 53 -10.21 -5.45 -3.11
N LEU A 54 -11.11 -4.68 -2.50
CA LEU A 54 -10.80 -3.84 -1.36
C LEU A 54 -10.52 -4.70 -0.10
N LEU A 55 -9.32 -4.56 0.46
CA LEU A 55 -8.93 -5.28 1.67
C LEU A 55 -9.23 -4.44 2.91
N GLN A 56 -10.40 -4.66 3.51
CA GLN A 56 -10.89 -3.89 4.65
C GLN A 56 -10.41 -4.37 6.03
N ASP A 57 -9.71 -5.51 6.10
CA ASP A 57 -9.18 -6.02 7.36
C ASP A 57 -8.06 -5.12 7.91
N LYS A 58 -8.05 -4.92 9.24
CA LYS A 58 -6.99 -4.14 9.90
C LYS A 58 -5.61 -4.77 9.65
N GLY A 59 -4.69 -3.99 9.10
CA GLY A 59 -3.34 -4.45 8.77
C GLY A 59 -3.27 -5.37 7.55
N ALA A 60 -4.32 -5.42 6.73
CA ALA A 60 -4.25 -6.07 5.43
C ALA A 60 -3.18 -5.41 4.56
N THR A 61 -2.41 -6.23 3.86
CA THR A 61 -1.31 -5.77 3.03
C THR A 61 -1.50 -6.23 1.59
N THR A 62 -0.99 -5.44 0.66
CA THR A 62 -0.94 -5.81 -0.76
C THR A 62 0.48 -5.64 -1.29
N ARG A 63 0.82 -6.39 -2.34
CA ARG A 63 2.12 -6.25 -2.99
C ARG A 63 2.14 -4.95 -3.80
N VAL A 64 3.25 -4.23 -3.74
CA VAL A 64 3.45 -3.01 -4.52
C VAL A 64 3.90 -3.40 -5.93
N PRO A 65 3.12 -3.09 -6.99
CA PRO A 65 3.57 -3.30 -8.36
C PRO A 65 4.76 -2.39 -8.66
N LEU A 66 5.82 -2.94 -9.26
CA LEU A 66 7.02 -2.17 -9.63
C LEU A 66 6.73 -0.86 -10.40
N PRO A 67 5.75 -0.82 -11.33
CA PRO A 67 5.42 0.43 -12.03
C PRO A 67 4.86 1.53 -11.12
N LEU A 68 4.21 1.16 -10.02
CA LEU A 68 3.55 2.06 -9.08
C LEU A 68 4.38 2.30 -7.81
N LEU A 69 5.59 1.73 -7.74
CA LEU A 69 6.44 1.85 -6.56
C LEU A 69 6.73 3.30 -6.20
N VAL A 70 7.02 4.14 -7.20
CA VAL A 70 7.29 5.57 -6.97
C VAL A 70 6.05 6.26 -6.42
N ASP A 71 4.89 6.03 -7.01
CA ASP A 71 3.63 6.64 -6.59
C ASP A 71 3.22 6.21 -5.17
N VAL A 72 3.41 4.94 -4.82
CA VAL A 72 3.17 4.42 -3.46
C VAL A 72 4.14 5.04 -2.45
N VAL A 73 5.41 5.18 -2.81
CA VAL A 73 6.42 5.81 -1.94
C VAL A 73 6.14 7.30 -1.73
N ASP A 74 5.77 8.01 -2.79
CA ASP A 74 5.45 9.44 -2.69
C ASP A 74 4.13 9.66 -1.93
N SER A 75 3.15 8.77 -2.10
CA SER A 75 1.96 8.73 -1.24
C SER A 75 2.33 8.63 0.24
N ALA A 76 3.24 7.72 0.59
CA ALA A 76 3.67 7.53 1.98
C ALA A 76 4.38 8.76 2.56
N LYS A 77 5.18 9.47 1.76
CA LYS A 77 5.89 10.67 2.20
C LYS A 77 5.01 11.91 2.32
N GLU A 78 3.98 12.01 1.49
CA GLU A 78 3.10 13.19 1.45
C GLU A 78 1.81 13.00 2.26
N CYS A 79 1.56 11.80 2.78
CA CYS A 79 0.42 11.53 3.63
C CYS A 79 0.51 12.33 4.93
N PRO A 80 -0.42 13.28 5.19
CA PRO A 80 -0.35 14.12 6.38
C PRO A 80 -0.63 13.36 7.68
N GLY A 81 -1.28 12.20 7.61
CA GLY A 81 -1.52 11.32 8.74
C GLY A 81 -0.41 10.30 8.97
N ASP A 82 0.62 10.27 8.11
CA ASP A 82 1.67 9.25 8.09
C ASP A 82 1.11 7.82 8.19
N CYS A 83 -0.07 7.56 7.60
CA CYS A 83 -0.79 6.30 7.81
C CYS A 83 -0.43 5.21 6.80
N ILE A 84 0.52 5.45 5.88
CA ILE A 84 0.88 4.53 4.81
C ILE A 84 2.25 3.95 5.13
N HIS A 85 2.31 2.63 5.18
CA HIS A 85 3.51 1.91 5.55
C HIS A 85 3.89 0.92 4.46
N VAL A 86 5.18 0.89 4.11
CA VAL A 86 5.75 0.04 3.07
C VAL A 86 6.91 -0.73 3.67
N ARG A 87 6.84 -2.06 3.64
CA ARG A 87 7.88 -2.94 4.18
C ARG A 87 8.34 -3.99 3.19
N ARG A 88 9.51 -4.56 3.47
CA ARG A 88 10.04 -5.71 2.75
C ARG A 88 9.27 -6.97 3.13
N VAL A 89 8.83 -7.74 2.14
CA VAL A 89 8.16 -9.02 2.36
C VAL A 89 9.08 -10.04 3.04
N ALA A 90 10.39 -9.96 2.77
CA ALA A 90 11.37 -10.94 3.27
C ALA A 90 11.60 -10.87 4.79
N ASP A 91 11.74 -9.65 5.33
CA ASP A 91 12.17 -9.41 6.71
C ASP A 91 11.22 -8.49 7.49
N ARG A 92 10.15 -8.00 6.84
CA ARG A 92 9.13 -7.08 7.40
C ARG A 92 9.70 -5.78 7.95
N VAL A 93 10.92 -5.41 7.55
CA VAL A 93 11.48 -4.11 7.87
C VAL A 93 10.76 -3.06 7.05
N GLU A 94 10.24 -2.05 7.74
CA GLU A 94 9.64 -0.88 7.10
C GLU A 94 10.72 -0.06 6.42
N VAL A 95 10.48 0.26 5.15
CA VAL A 95 11.40 1.02 4.28
C VAL A 95 10.86 2.42 4.03
N TYR A 96 9.53 2.56 3.97
CA TYR A 96 8.86 3.85 3.84
C TYR A 96 7.63 3.89 4.77
N GLY A 97 7.43 5.01 5.45
CA GLY A 97 6.38 5.16 6.47
C GLY A 97 6.92 5.86 7.72
N PRO A 98 6.08 6.10 8.73
CA PRO A 98 6.46 6.76 9.97
C PRO A 98 7.48 5.97 10.81
N ASP A 99 7.48 4.64 10.69
CA ASP A 99 8.36 3.74 11.45
C ASP A 99 9.61 3.34 10.65
N ALA A 100 9.77 3.85 9.42
CA ALA A 100 10.98 3.67 8.62
C ALA A 100 12.17 4.41 9.26
N ALA A 101 13.24 3.66 9.54
CA ALA A 101 14.45 4.13 10.23
C ALA A 101 15.50 4.76 9.31
#